data_AF-A0A9D6M231-F1
#
_entry.id   AF-A0A9D6M231-F1
#
_cell.length_a   1.000
_cell.length_b   1.000
_cell.length_c   1.000
_cell.angle_alpha   90.00
_cell.angle_beta   90.00
_cell.angle_gamma   90.00
#
_symmetry.space_group_name_H-M   'P 1'
#
loop_
_entity.id
_entity.type
_entity.pdbx_description
1 polymer ?
#
loop_
_entity_poly.entity_id
_entity_poly.type
_entity_poly.pdbx_seq_one_letter_code
_entity_poly.pdbx_strand_id
1 'polypeptide(L)'
;MKFANGVSNLNRKKISAVTIAIFSALAACSSPAAPDIGAIQTQAAQQIFATLTAQAPTVPPAATPAQTLAPKVEPTRAAPPTVTPQPTSSLPSAFKKFTSDVQVSIDGAFIVLKSNGVPNHKSPYFDRADPRYEAYNGTNPRFRAAANTIREQNLELRIPLNPRKADAPSRTLGGPIGMALNGVAIFNQYAAGNQPLTDEINGFDQYNGHPQQEGMYHYHVEPLYLTKNFGKDALVGFLLDGFPLYGPVENGKTLTSADLDAFHGHAHATADYPQGIFHYHTTADAPYINGNNYYGNPGRWVGAPGGQGQPPQGQPQPKDSPPPRP
;
A
#
# COMPACT_ATOMS: atom_id res chain seq x y z
N MET A 1 -23.23 0.65 -91.55
CA MET A 1 -23.64 -0.36 -90.53
C MET A 1 -24.37 0.40 -89.42
N LYS A 2 -25.56 0.05 -88.87
CA LYS A 2 -26.11 -1.23 -88.33
C LYS A 2 -25.23 -1.77 -87.19
N PHE A 3 -25.64 -1.96 -85.93
CA PHE A 3 -26.94 -1.82 -85.19
C PHE A 3 -26.70 -0.96 -83.90
N ALA A 4 -27.61 -0.55 -82.99
CA ALA A 4 -28.90 -1.03 -82.44
C ALA A 4 -28.81 -2.31 -81.57
N ASN A 5 -29.50 -2.52 -80.43
CA ASN A 5 -30.39 -1.73 -79.53
C ASN A 5 -30.33 -2.36 -78.10
N GLY A 6 -30.87 -1.80 -76.99
CA GLY A 6 -31.49 -0.50 -76.75
C GLY A 6 -32.63 -0.51 -75.69
N VAL A 7 -32.58 0.41 -74.70
CA VAL A 7 -33.66 0.82 -73.76
C VAL A 7 -34.00 -0.11 -72.54
N SER A 8 -34.41 0.54 -71.45
CA SER A 8 -34.79 0.04 -70.11
C SER A 8 -36.23 -0.45 -69.97
N ASN A 9 -36.59 -1.14 -68.86
CA ASN A 9 -37.92 -0.93 -68.25
C ASN A 9 -38.06 -1.20 -66.74
N LEU A 10 -39.18 -0.73 -66.19
CA LEU A 10 -39.51 -0.52 -64.78
C LEU A 10 -40.54 -1.55 -64.25
N ASN A 11 -40.52 -1.93 -62.95
CA ASN A 11 -41.77 -2.02 -62.16
C ASN A 11 -41.61 -2.06 -60.62
N ARG A 12 -42.74 -1.95 -59.89
CA ARG A 12 -42.86 -1.90 -58.41
C ARG A 12 -44.06 -2.74 -57.88
N LYS A 13 -44.21 -2.80 -56.53
CA LYS A 13 -45.34 -3.31 -55.70
C LYS A 13 -45.33 -4.84 -55.49
N LYS A 14 -45.87 -5.43 -54.40
CA LYS A 14 -46.78 -4.99 -53.30
C LYS A 14 -46.14 -5.41 -51.94
N ILE A 15 -46.21 -4.69 -50.81
CA ILE A 15 -47.31 -4.16 -49.96
C ILE A 15 -48.05 -5.23 -49.13
N SER A 16 -47.79 -5.23 -47.80
CA SER A 16 -48.73 -5.36 -46.64
C SER A 16 -47.98 -5.83 -45.36
N ALA A 17 -48.41 -5.59 -44.12
CA ALA A 17 -49.17 -4.49 -43.50
C ALA A 17 -49.14 -4.64 -41.95
N VAL A 18 -49.07 -3.51 -41.21
CA VAL A 18 -49.64 -3.19 -39.86
C VAL A 18 -49.84 -4.35 -38.86
N THR A 19 -49.29 -4.30 -37.63
CA THR A 19 -49.97 -3.66 -36.46
C THR A 19 -49.00 -3.47 -35.27
N ILE A 20 -49.17 -2.36 -34.52
CA ILE A 20 -48.60 -2.14 -33.17
C ILE A 20 -49.72 -2.36 -32.14
N ALA A 21 -49.44 -3.09 -31.06
CA ALA A 21 -50.29 -3.13 -29.88
C ALA A 21 -49.43 -3.25 -28.61
N ILE A 22 -49.69 -2.36 -27.64
CA ILE A 22 -49.19 -2.44 -26.26
C ILE A 22 -50.41 -2.64 -25.37
N PHE A 23 -50.39 -3.58 -24.44
CA PHE A 23 -51.08 -3.42 -23.15
C PHE A 23 -50.52 -4.36 -22.07
N SER A 24 -50.69 -3.95 -20.82
CA SER A 24 -50.10 -4.52 -19.61
C SER A 24 -50.87 -5.74 -19.05
N ALA A 25 -50.17 -6.58 -18.29
CA ALA A 25 -50.75 -7.48 -17.28
C ALA A 25 -49.90 -7.44 -16.00
N LEU A 26 -50.49 -7.74 -14.84
CA LEU A 26 -49.90 -7.56 -13.52
C LEU A 26 -50.04 -8.85 -12.68
N ALA A 27 -49.35 -8.90 -11.54
CA ALA A 27 -49.56 -9.80 -10.38
C ALA A 27 -49.12 -11.29 -10.50
N ALA A 28 -47.91 -11.54 -10.01
CA ALA A 28 -47.53 -12.53 -8.98
C ALA A 28 -48.27 -13.86 -8.80
N CYS A 29 -47.50 -14.95 -8.65
CA CYS A 29 -47.63 -15.83 -7.46
C CYS A 29 -46.36 -16.68 -7.17
N SER A 30 -46.23 -17.10 -5.90
CA SER A 30 -45.50 -18.27 -5.37
C SER A 30 -44.05 -18.61 -5.80
N SER A 31 -43.12 -18.41 -4.86
CA SER A 31 -41.94 -19.29 -4.60
C SER A 31 -42.38 -20.71 -4.15
N PRO A 32 -41.51 -21.74 -3.96
CA PRO A 32 -40.04 -21.70 -3.92
C PRO A 32 -39.26 -22.80 -4.69
N ALA A 33 -37.99 -22.50 -5.00
CA ALA A 33 -36.94 -23.51 -5.20
C ALA A 33 -35.56 -22.87 -4.98
N ALA A 34 -34.70 -23.51 -4.18
CA ALA A 34 -33.26 -23.30 -4.21
C ALA A 34 -32.60 -24.49 -4.93
N PRO A 35 -31.39 -24.31 -5.45
CA PRO A 35 -30.37 -25.33 -5.27
C PRO A 35 -29.10 -24.80 -4.59
N ASP A 36 -28.22 -25.73 -4.24
CA ASP A 36 -27.28 -25.66 -3.12
C ASP A 36 -25.91 -24.99 -3.41
N ILE A 37 -25.09 -24.89 -2.37
CA ILE A 37 -23.71 -24.38 -2.34
C ILE A 37 -22.73 -25.44 -2.85
N GLY A 38 -21.69 -25.05 -3.62
CA GLY A 38 -20.61 -26.00 -3.96
C GLY A 38 -19.47 -25.50 -4.86
N ALA A 39 -18.35 -25.12 -4.25
CA ALA A 39 -16.95 -25.36 -4.65
C ALA A 39 -16.48 -25.05 -6.12
N ILE A 40 -15.63 -24.01 -6.31
CA ILE A 40 -14.14 -24.08 -6.42
C ILE A 40 -13.60 -24.40 -7.83
N GLN A 41 -12.68 -23.54 -8.31
CA GLN A 41 -11.52 -24.04 -9.07
C GLN A 41 -10.26 -23.18 -8.88
N THR A 42 -9.67 -23.24 -7.68
CA THR A 42 -8.30 -22.75 -7.41
C THR A 42 -7.32 -23.85 -7.78
N GLN A 43 -6.39 -23.61 -8.71
CA GLN A 43 -5.32 -24.58 -9.01
C GLN A 43 -4.14 -24.38 -8.05
N ALA A 44 -3.96 -25.32 -7.13
CA ALA A 44 -2.80 -25.41 -6.25
C ALA A 44 -1.77 -26.42 -6.79
N ALA A 45 -0.48 -26.06 -6.75
CA ALA A 45 0.60 -27.01 -6.95
C ALA A 45 0.76 -27.92 -5.73
N GLN A 46 1.24 -29.16 -5.92
CA GLN A 46 1.16 -30.22 -4.91
C GLN A 46 2.49 -30.48 -4.17
N GLN A 47 2.37 -30.55 -2.84
CA GLN A 47 3.02 -31.46 -1.88
C GLN A 47 4.53 -31.74 -1.91
N ILE A 48 5.10 -31.82 -0.70
CA ILE A 48 5.90 -32.96 -0.22
C ILE A 48 5.58 -33.14 1.29
N PHE A 49 5.55 -34.38 1.78
CA PHE A 49 5.28 -34.72 3.19
C PHE A 49 6.57 -34.84 4.01
N ALA A 50 6.53 -34.41 5.27
CA ALA A 50 7.39 -34.91 6.35
C ALA A 50 6.69 -34.79 7.71
N THR A 51 6.41 -35.92 8.37
CA THR A 51 5.73 -35.96 9.68
C THR A 51 6.74 -36.22 10.78
N LEU A 52 6.69 -35.47 11.88
CA LEU A 52 7.28 -35.90 13.16
C LEU A 52 6.53 -35.27 14.34
N THR A 53 6.13 -36.11 15.30
CA THR A 53 5.32 -35.75 16.47
C THR A 53 6.13 -35.83 17.75
N ALA A 54 6.06 -34.79 18.60
CA ALA A 54 6.41 -34.88 20.02
C ALA A 54 5.56 -33.88 20.82
N GLN A 55 5.19 -34.26 22.05
CA GLN A 55 4.46 -33.40 23.00
C GLN A 55 5.38 -32.95 24.16
N ALA A 56 4.88 -32.00 24.95
CA ALA A 56 5.60 -31.30 26.01
C ALA A 56 6.11 -32.21 27.15
N PRO A 57 6.90 -31.65 28.09
CA PRO A 57 6.22 -31.25 29.33
C PRO A 57 6.47 -29.80 29.75
N THR A 58 5.50 -29.25 30.49
CA THR A 58 5.63 -27.99 31.22
C THR A 58 6.35 -28.19 32.56
N VAL A 59 7.05 -27.16 33.04
CA VAL A 59 7.67 -27.13 34.38
C VAL A 59 7.05 -26.00 35.19
N PRO A 60 6.43 -26.27 36.36
CA PRO A 60 5.88 -25.24 37.24
C PRO A 60 6.99 -24.48 38.00
N PRO A 61 6.74 -23.24 38.47
CA PRO A 61 7.75 -22.41 39.10
C PRO A 61 8.19 -22.94 40.48
N ALA A 62 9.50 -22.92 40.74
CA ALA A 62 10.08 -23.22 42.05
C ALA A 62 9.89 -22.05 43.04
N ALA A 63 9.74 -22.38 44.32
CA ALA A 63 9.33 -21.42 45.35
C ALA A 63 10.47 -20.57 45.94
N THR A 64 10.13 -19.35 46.35
CA THR A 64 11.02 -18.36 46.96
C THR A 64 11.43 -18.73 48.40
N PRO A 65 12.73 -18.79 48.74
CA PRO A 65 13.18 -18.80 50.13
C PRO A 65 12.98 -17.42 50.78
N ALA A 66 12.44 -17.36 52.00
CA ALA A 66 12.18 -16.11 52.70
C ALA A 66 13.49 -15.37 53.06
N GLN A 67 13.57 -14.08 52.73
CA GLN A 67 14.66 -13.21 53.19
C GLN A 67 14.33 -12.59 54.55
N THR A 68 15.29 -12.61 55.47
CA THR A 68 15.16 -11.97 56.79
C THR A 68 15.08 -10.44 56.64
N LEU A 69 14.12 -9.82 57.33
CA LEU A 69 13.94 -8.36 57.30
C LEU A 69 15.09 -7.64 58.03
N ALA A 70 15.99 -7.04 57.25
CA ALA A 70 16.94 -6.03 57.74
C ALA A 70 16.21 -4.71 58.09
N PRO A 71 16.75 -3.88 59.00
CA PRO A 71 16.07 -2.66 59.43
C PRO A 71 15.92 -1.62 58.30
N LYS A 72 14.78 -0.92 58.31
CA LYS A 72 14.39 0.11 57.34
C LYS A 72 15.31 1.33 57.41
N VAL A 73 16.30 1.39 56.53
CA VAL A 73 17.07 2.62 56.26
C VAL A 73 16.25 3.54 55.35
N GLU A 74 16.21 4.83 55.67
CA GLU A 74 15.46 5.84 54.92
C GLU A 74 16.23 6.25 53.64
N PRO A 75 15.61 6.19 52.44
CA PRO A 75 16.33 6.45 51.20
C PRO A 75 16.62 7.94 51.05
N THR A 76 17.90 8.30 51.21
CA THR A 76 18.37 9.65 50.89
C THR A 76 18.13 9.94 49.41
N ARG A 77 17.39 11.01 49.13
CA ARG A 77 17.00 11.47 47.79
C ARG A 77 18.25 11.65 46.90
N ALA A 78 18.45 10.71 45.97
CA ALA A 78 19.47 10.83 44.95
C ALA A 78 19.24 12.10 44.09
N ALA A 79 20.34 12.71 43.64
CA ALA A 79 20.27 13.79 42.65
C ALA A 79 19.70 13.25 41.32
N PRO A 80 18.95 14.06 40.55
CA PRO A 80 18.52 13.66 39.22
C PRO A 80 19.74 13.35 38.34
N PRO A 81 19.69 12.31 37.48
CA PRO A 81 20.81 11.97 36.62
C PRO A 81 21.13 13.15 35.70
N THR A 82 22.42 13.51 35.62
CA THR A 82 22.88 14.54 34.68
C THR A 82 22.66 14.00 33.27
N VAL A 83 21.78 14.66 32.51
CA VAL A 83 21.54 14.32 31.11
C VAL A 83 22.73 14.81 30.30
N THR A 84 23.73 13.95 30.13
CA THR A 84 24.83 14.18 29.19
C THR A 84 24.23 14.41 27.80
N PRO A 85 24.48 15.56 27.14
CA PRO A 85 23.94 15.79 25.81
C PRO A 85 24.52 14.74 24.86
N GLN A 86 23.65 14.00 24.16
CA GLN A 86 24.13 13.14 23.07
C GLN A 86 24.83 14.01 22.01
N PRO A 87 25.92 13.51 21.39
CA PRO A 87 26.56 14.22 20.30
C PRO A 87 25.57 14.44 19.15
N THR A 88 25.77 15.53 18.41
CA THR A 88 24.95 15.96 17.26
C THR A 88 24.55 14.78 16.39
N SER A 89 23.25 14.55 16.24
CA SER A 89 22.68 13.35 15.61
C SER A 89 23.10 13.23 14.15
N SER A 90 24.06 12.35 13.88
CA SER A 90 24.40 11.94 12.52
C SER A 90 23.24 11.19 11.89
N LEU A 91 22.89 11.50 10.64
CA LEU A 91 21.84 10.81 9.90
C LEU A 91 22.06 9.28 9.90
N PRO A 92 21.08 8.46 10.36
CA PRO A 92 21.22 7.00 10.37
C PRO A 92 21.44 6.41 8.98
N SER A 93 22.10 5.26 8.90
CA SER A 93 22.53 4.61 7.65
C SER A 93 21.41 4.40 6.64
N ALA A 94 20.26 3.86 7.06
CA ALA A 94 19.12 3.59 6.19
C ALA A 94 18.61 4.84 5.45
N PHE A 95 18.62 6.01 6.12
CA PHE A 95 18.21 7.29 5.53
C PHE A 95 19.21 7.85 4.51
N LYS A 96 20.40 7.24 4.37
CA LYS A 96 21.37 7.55 3.29
C LYS A 96 21.13 6.76 2.00
N LYS A 97 20.13 5.85 1.98
CA LYS A 97 19.70 5.13 0.77
C LYS A 97 18.72 5.92 -0.11
N PHE A 98 18.19 7.04 0.38
CA PHE A 98 17.42 7.96 -0.45
C PHE A 98 18.26 8.48 -1.63
N THR A 99 17.64 8.63 -2.79
CA THR A 99 18.32 9.17 -3.98
C THR A 99 18.54 10.68 -3.86
N SER A 100 19.31 11.25 -4.79
CA SER A 100 19.51 12.69 -4.95
C SER A 100 18.22 13.50 -5.13
N ASP A 101 17.11 12.82 -5.45
CA ASP A 101 15.79 13.40 -5.68
C ASP A 101 15.03 13.70 -4.36
N VAL A 102 15.65 13.37 -3.21
CA VAL A 102 15.13 13.63 -1.86
C VAL A 102 16.16 14.34 -1.00
N GLN A 103 15.79 15.50 -0.47
CA GLN A 103 16.56 16.18 0.58
C GLN A 103 16.25 15.53 1.92
N VAL A 104 17.27 15.02 2.60
CA VAL A 104 17.13 14.32 3.89
C VAL A 104 17.84 15.11 5.00
N SER A 105 17.15 15.38 6.09
CA SER A 105 17.67 16.14 7.23
C SER A 105 17.07 15.66 8.57
N ILE A 106 17.63 16.12 9.69
CA ILE A 106 17.07 15.91 11.04
C ILE A 106 16.61 17.25 11.60
N ASP A 107 15.41 17.28 12.16
CA ASP A 107 14.85 18.43 12.88
C ASP A 107 14.26 17.93 14.22
N GLY A 108 15.04 18.12 15.28
CA GLY A 108 14.74 17.63 16.62
C GLY A 108 14.55 16.11 16.67
N ALA A 109 13.32 15.68 17.01
CA ALA A 109 12.94 14.27 17.10
C ALA A 109 12.47 13.66 15.76
N PHE A 110 12.61 14.37 14.64
CA PHE A 110 12.11 13.94 13.33
C PHE A 110 13.22 13.81 12.29
N ILE A 111 13.09 12.83 11.41
CA ILE A 111 13.67 12.88 10.06
C ILE A 111 12.72 13.73 9.20
N VAL A 112 13.29 14.64 8.40
CA VAL A 112 12.58 15.48 7.44
C VAL A 112 13.05 15.10 6.04
N LEU A 113 12.12 14.63 5.22
CA LEU A 113 12.31 14.21 3.82
C LEU A 113 11.59 15.22 2.92
N LYS A 114 12.26 15.74 1.89
CA LYS A 114 11.63 16.66 0.92
C LYS A 114 11.87 16.24 -0.51
N SER A 115 10.84 16.25 -1.35
CA SER A 115 10.94 15.93 -2.78
C SER A 115 9.88 16.67 -3.60
N ASN A 116 10.08 16.77 -4.92
CA ASN A 116 9.05 17.21 -5.86
C ASN A 116 8.05 16.09 -6.22
N GLY A 117 8.26 14.85 -5.74
CA GLY A 117 7.36 13.72 -5.95
C GLY A 117 7.32 13.18 -7.39
N VAL A 118 8.21 13.64 -8.27
CA VAL A 118 8.29 13.17 -9.66
C VAL A 118 9.17 11.92 -9.72
N PRO A 119 8.74 10.82 -10.36
CA PRO A 119 9.55 9.62 -10.47
C PRO A 119 10.83 9.89 -11.28
N ASN A 120 11.95 9.38 -10.78
CA ASN A 120 13.26 9.38 -11.44
C ASN A 120 13.38 8.30 -12.54
N HIS A 121 12.26 7.90 -13.12
CA HIS A 121 12.15 6.93 -14.21
C HIS A 121 11.18 7.46 -15.28
N LYS A 122 11.20 6.83 -16.45
CA LYS A 122 10.24 7.16 -17.51
C LYS A 122 8.84 6.67 -17.18
N SER A 123 7.82 7.31 -17.78
CA SER A 123 6.42 6.94 -17.59
C SER A 123 5.56 7.37 -18.80
N PRO A 124 4.47 6.64 -19.12
CA PRO A 124 3.45 7.09 -20.08
C PRO A 124 2.66 8.32 -19.62
N TYR A 125 2.81 8.73 -18.36
CA TYR A 125 2.10 9.84 -17.74
C TYR A 125 2.82 11.20 -17.76
N PHE A 126 4.01 11.28 -18.37
CA PHE A 126 4.59 12.56 -18.78
C PHE A 126 3.95 13.04 -20.09
N ASP A 127 3.98 14.33 -20.36
CA ASP A 127 3.57 14.86 -21.67
C ASP A 127 4.44 14.27 -22.79
N ARG A 128 3.85 13.99 -23.97
CA ARG A 128 4.54 13.33 -25.10
C ARG A 128 5.77 14.08 -25.64
N ALA A 129 5.94 15.35 -25.28
CA ALA A 129 7.10 16.18 -25.64
C ALA A 129 8.20 16.19 -24.56
N ASP A 130 7.94 15.65 -23.38
CA ASP A 130 8.91 15.53 -22.29
C ASP A 130 9.89 14.38 -22.58
N PRO A 131 11.22 14.56 -22.42
CA PRO A 131 12.19 13.48 -22.62
C PRO A 131 12.01 12.27 -21.68
N ARG A 132 11.28 12.43 -20.57
CA ARG A 132 10.90 11.37 -19.62
C ARG A 132 9.69 10.56 -20.09
N TYR A 133 8.99 10.96 -21.15
CA TYR A 133 7.92 10.15 -21.73
C TYR A 133 8.45 8.81 -22.25
N GLU A 134 7.70 7.74 -21.96
CA GLU A 134 7.86 6.42 -22.53
C GLU A 134 6.47 5.81 -22.75
N ALA A 135 6.19 5.32 -23.95
CA ALA A 135 4.97 4.57 -24.20
C ALA A 135 4.97 3.29 -23.34
N TYR A 136 3.86 3.02 -22.65
CA TYR A 136 3.73 1.90 -21.73
C TYR A 136 4.21 0.58 -22.34
N ASN A 137 5.12 -0.08 -21.63
CA ASN A 137 5.79 -1.33 -22.01
C ASN A 137 5.67 -2.42 -20.93
N GLY A 138 4.76 -2.23 -19.96
CA GLY A 138 4.49 -3.16 -18.86
C GLY A 138 3.64 -4.37 -19.28
N THR A 139 3.47 -5.31 -18.35
CA THR A 139 2.88 -6.64 -18.63
C THR A 139 1.36 -6.70 -18.52
N ASN A 140 0.68 -5.72 -17.89
CA ASN A 140 -0.79 -5.69 -17.83
C ASN A 140 -1.39 -5.31 -19.21
N PRO A 141 -2.13 -6.20 -19.91
CA PRO A 141 -2.75 -5.90 -21.22
C PRO A 141 -4.01 -5.03 -21.09
N ARG A 142 -4.55 -4.90 -19.87
CA ARG A 142 -5.69 -4.05 -19.56
C ARG A 142 -5.28 -2.61 -19.21
N PHE A 143 -3.98 -2.26 -19.25
CA PHE A 143 -3.51 -0.91 -18.97
C PHE A 143 -4.26 0.17 -19.77
N ARG A 144 -4.84 1.15 -19.09
CA ARG A 144 -5.49 2.34 -19.65
C ARG A 144 -4.99 3.57 -18.89
N ALA A 145 -4.09 4.33 -19.51
CA ALA A 145 -3.66 5.61 -18.94
C ALA A 145 -4.87 6.53 -18.70
N ALA A 146 -5.00 7.02 -17.48
CA ALA A 146 -5.91 8.12 -17.15
C ALA A 146 -5.48 9.42 -17.86
N ALA A 147 -6.38 10.40 -17.99
CA ALA A 147 -6.07 11.71 -18.57
C ALA A 147 -5.23 12.63 -17.64
N ASN A 148 -4.72 12.09 -16.53
CA ASN A 148 -3.87 12.79 -15.58
C ASN A 148 -2.44 12.91 -16.12
N THR A 149 -1.69 13.90 -15.66
CA THR A 149 -0.29 14.17 -16.07
C THR A 149 0.59 14.33 -14.84
N ILE A 150 1.80 13.79 -14.84
CA ILE A 150 2.76 13.95 -13.74
C ILE A 150 3.14 15.42 -13.59
N ARG A 151 3.07 15.94 -12.36
CA ARG A 151 3.38 17.34 -12.01
C ARG A 151 4.23 17.40 -10.76
N GLU A 152 5.15 18.36 -10.72
CA GLU A 152 5.93 18.65 -9.53
C GLU A 152 5.02 19.07 -8.38
N GLN A 153 5.30 18.50 -7.21
CA GLN A 153 4.65 18.77 -5.94
C GLN A 153 5.64 19.49 -5.01
N ASN A 154 5.22 19.84 -3.80
CA ASN A 154 6.11 20.32 -2.74
C ASN A 154 5.91 19.44 -1.49
N LEU A 155 6.47 18.23 -1.53
CA LEU A 155 6.28 17.23 -0.48
C LEU A 155 7.32 17.44 0.62
N GLU A 156 6.89 17.83 1.83
CA GLU A 156 7.69 17.66 3.05
C GLU A 156 7.03 16.60 3.94
N LEU A 157 7.72 15.46 4.11
CA LEU A 157 7.36 14.37 5.00
C LEU A 157 8.22 14.45 6.26
N ARG A 158 7.59 14.34 7.44
CA ARG A 158 8.28 14.38 8.73
C ARG A 158 7.89 13.17 9.56
N ILE A 159 8.84 12.27 9.77
CA ILE A 159 8.65 10.98 10.45
C ILE A 159 9.47 10.91 11.74
N PRO A 160 9.06 10.13 12.75
CA PRO A 160 9.85 9.94 13.96
C PRO A 160 11.28 9.45 13.67
N LEU A 161 12.29 10.12 14.22
CA LEU A 161 13.70 9.70 14.13
C LEU A 161 13.96 8.37 14.86
N ASN A 162 13.16 8.10 15.89
CA ASN A 162 13.19 6.88 16.70
C ASN A 162 11.77 6.30 16.75
N PRO A 163 11.32 5.57 15.72
CA PRO A 163 9.97 5.05 15.65
C PRO A 163 9.71 4.01 16.75
N ARG A 164 8.47 3.96 17.25
CA ARG A 164 8.01 3.06 18.31
C ARG A 164 6.58 2.64 18.02
N LYS A 165 6.24 1.40 18.42
CA LYS A 165 4.85 0.90 18.37
C LYS A 165 3.91 1.88 19.09
N ALA A 166 2.73 2.12 18.53
CA ALA A 166 1.68 2.89 19.18
C ALA A 166 0.89 2.02 20.16
N ASP A 167 0.58 2.57 21.34
CA ASP A 167 -0.33 1.94 22.31
C ASP A 167 -1.78 1.90 21.77
N ALA A 168 -2.14 2.90 20.95
CA ALA A 168 -3.41 3.01 20.24
C ALA A 168 -3.16 3.26 18.74
N PRO A 169 -3.01 2.21 17.92
CA PRO A 169 -2.71 2.35 16.49
C PRO A 169 -3.77 3.13 15.71
N SER A 170 -3.33 4.14 14.95
CA SER A 170 -4.19 4.97 14.10
C SER A 170 -4.34 4.40 12.69
N ARG A 171 -5.55 4.52 12.12
CA ARG A 171 -5.83 4.17 10.72
C ARG A 171 -4.95 4.96 9.74
N THR A 172 -4.60 4.34 8.62
CA THR A 172 -4.23 5.12 7.42
C THR A 172 -5.46 5.82 6.86
N LEU A 173 -5.25 7.01 6.29
CA LEU A 173 -6.29 7.79 5.59
C LEU A 173 -5.96 7.80 4.10
N GLY A 174 -6.93 8.19 3.26
CA GLY A 174 -6.67 8.41 1.84
C GLY A 174 -5.67 9.55 1.62
N GLY A 175 -4.84 9.42 0.59
CA GLY A 175 -3.67 10.27 0.37
C GLY A 175 -2.35 9.56 0.74
N PRO A 176 -1.24 10.29 0.83
CA PRO A 176 0.07 9.70 1.03
C PRO A 176 0.29 9.24 2.48
N ILE A 177 0.84 8.04 2.64
CA ILE A 177 1.15 7.38 3.91
C ILE A 177 2.66 7.16 4.12
N GLY A 178 3.48 7.48 3.13
CA GLY A 178 4.94 7.32 3.18
C GLY A 178 5.64 7.92 1.97
N MET A 179 6.96 7.81 1.94
CA MET A 179 7.80 8.23 0.80
C MET A 179 8.75 7.10 0.41
N ALA A 180 8.79 6.81 -0.89
CA ALA A 180 9.70 5.85 -1.50
C ALA A 180 11.12 6.46 -1.61
N LEU A 181 12.16 5.63 -1.77
CA LEU A 181 13.55 6.10 -1.79
C LEU A 181 13.86 7.08 -2.95
N ASN A 182 13.02 7.12 -3.99
CA ASN A 182 13.07 8.09 -5.09
C ASN A 182 12.18 9.32 -4.91
N GLY A 183 11.65 9.57 -3.71
CA GLY A 183 10.85 10.77 -3.39
C GLY A 183 9.37 10.70 -3.78
N VAL A 184 8.97 9.68 -4.53
CA VAL A 184 7.58 9.40 -4.89
C VAL A 184 6.76 9.08 -3.63
N ALA A 185 5.50 9.51 -3.62
CA ALA A 185 4.59 9.24 -2.53
C ALA A 185 4.15 7.76 -2.51
N ILE A 186 4.07 7.18 -1.31
CA ILE A 186 3.46 5.87 -1.06
C ILE A 186 2.04 6.11 -0.57
N PHE A 187 1.05 5.45 -1.16
CA PHE A 187 -0.36 5.47 -0.78
C PHE A 187 -0.77 4.13 -0.13
N ASN A 188 -1.93 4.08 0.52
CA ASN A 188 -2.44 2.84 1.13
C ASN A 188 -3.16 1.92 0.11
N GLN A 189 -3.58 0.76 0.58
CA GLN A 189 -4.34 -0.29 -0.15
C GLN A 189 -5.66 0.13 -0.86
N TYR A 190 -6.03 1.41 -0.87
CA TYR A 190 -7.35 1.91 -1.29
C TYR A 190 -7.29 2.98 -2.38
N ALA A 191 -8.21 2.85 -3.33
CA ALA A 191 -8.56 3.88 -4.30
C ALA A 191 -9.35 5.03 -3.65
N ALA A 192 -9.53 6.12 -4.40
CA ALA A 192 -10.36 7.26 -4.01
C ALA A 192 -11.76 6.83 -3.52
N GLY A 193 -12.23 7.40 -2.40
CA GLY A 193 -13.48 6.99 -1.77
C GLY A 193 -13.41 5.64 -1.01
N ASN A 194 -12.20 5.22 -0.60
CA ASN A 194 -11.92 3.96 0.10
C ASN A 194 -12.35 2.70 -0.69
N GLN A 195 -12.27 2.74 -2.02
CA GLN A 195 -12.65 1.62 -2.88
C GLN A 195 -11.48 0.64 -3.06
N PRO A 196 -11.72 -0.65 -3.37
CA PRO A 196 -10.66 -1.59 -3.72
C PRO A 196 -9.95 -1.19 -5.02
N LEU A 197 -8.64 -1.45 -5.12
CA LEU A 197 -7.79 -1.12 -6.28
C LEU A 197 -8.07 -1.97 -7.54
N THR A 198 -9.13 -2.80 -7.55
CA THR A 198 -9.46 -3.77 -8.60
C THR A 198 -9.49 -3.19 -10.02
N ASP A 199 -9.99 -1.96 -10.16
CA ASP A 199 -10.03 -1.24 -11.44
C ASP A 199 -8.82 -0.31 -11.60
N GLU A 200 -8.39 0.36 -10.53
CA GLU A 200 -7.30 1.36 -10.55
C GLU A 200 -5.91 0.77 -10.84
N ILE A 201 -5.69 -0.53 -10.55
CA ILE A 201 -4.50 -1.28 -10.98
C ILE A 201 -4.30 -1.31 -12.51
N ASN A 202 -5.34 -1.00 -13.29
CA ASN A 202 -5.25 -0.84 -14.75
C ASN A 202 -4.78 0.56 -15.17
N GLY A 203 -4.69 1.51 -14.24
CA GLY A 203 -4.00 2.79 -14.42
C GLY A 203 -2.51 2.75 -14.08
N PHE A 204 -2.00 1.71 -13.41
CA PHE A 204 -0.58 1.67 -13.02
C PHE A 204 0.33 1.47 -14.23
N ASP A 205 1.41 2.24 -14.33
CA ASP A 205 2.40 2.12 -15.40
C ASP A 205 3.35 0.91 -15.23
N GLN A 206 4.35 0.79 -16.11
CA GLN A 206 5.32 -0.31 -16.08
C GLN A 206 6.15 -0.41 -14.78
N TYR A 207 6.06 0.59 -13.90
CA TYR A 207 6.73 0.63 -12.60
C TYR A 207 5.75 0.67 -11.42
N ASN A 208 4.49 0.27 -11.63
CA ASN A 208 3.44 0.14 -10.61
C ASN A 208 2.94 1.46 -9.98
N GLY A 209 3.15 2.61 -10.63
CA GLY A 209 2.65 3.90 -10.15
C GLY A 209 1.84 4.68 -11.19
N HIS A 210 1.15 5.72 -10.73
CA HIS A 210 0.35 6.62 -11.57
C HIS A 210 0.16 7.99 -10.89
N PRO A 211 -0.23 9.05 -11.63
CA PRO A 211 -0.65 10.31 -11.05
C PRO A 211 -2.16 10.36 -10.74
N GLN A 212 -2.50 11.01 -9.62
CA GLN A 212 -3.87 11.47 -9.33
C GLN A 212 -4.17 12.80 -10.08
N GLN A 213 -5.34 13.40 -9.84
CA GLN A 213 -5.86 14.49 -10.69
C GLN A 213 -5.03 15.78 -10.64
N GLU A 214 -4.40 16.11 -9.50
CA GLU A 214 -3.47 17.23 -9.33
C GLU A 214 -2.04 16.90 -9.83
N GLY A 215 -1.81 15.68 -10.33
CA GLY A 215 -0.57 15.23 -10.95
C GLY A 215 0.48 14.64 -10.00
N MET A 216 0.15 14.41 -8.72
CA MET A 216 1.05 13.74 -7.79
C MET A 216 1.17 12.26 -8.17
N TYR A 217 2.35 11.86 -8.65
CA TYR A 217 2.67 10.46 -8.92
C TYR A 217 2.88 9.69 -7.60
N HIS A 218 2.34 8.47 -7.51
CA HIS A 218 2.38 7.66 -6.31
C HIS A 218 2.33 6.15 -6.60
N TYR A 219 2.75 5.35 -5.62
CA TYR A 219 2.69 3.89 -5.63
C TYR A 219 1.67 3.39 -4.58
N HIS A 220 0.80 2.45 -4.99
CA HIS A 220 -0.11 1.70 -4.10
C HIS A 220 0.36 0.25 -3.82
N VAL A 221 1.33 -0.25 -4.59
CA VAL A 221 1.84 -1.63 -4.57
C VAL A 221 3.37 -1.63 -4.82
N GLU A 222 4.04 -2.80 -4.91
CA GLU A 222 5.51 -2.94 -5.14
C GLU A 222 6.06 -1.89 -6.13
N PRO A 223 6.91 -0.93 -5.70
CA PRO A 223 7.56 0.04 -6.60
C PRO A 223 8.61 -0.62 -7.49
N LEU A 224 8.18 -1.20 -8.62
CA LEU A 224 9.01 -2.08 -9.46
C LEU A 224 10.29 -1.43 -9.99
N TYR A 225 10.35 -0.11 -10.13
CA TYR A 225 11.60 0.57 -10.50
C TYR A 225 12.67 0.42 -9.39
N LEU A 226 12.27 0.51 -8.12
CA LEU A 226 13.17 0.38 -6.99
C LEU A 226 13.59 -1.08 -6.80
N THR A 227 12.65 -2.03 -6.78
CA THR A 227 12.99 -3.45 -6.57
C THR A 227 13.78 -4.06 -7.73
N LYS A 228 13.60 -3.57 -8.97
CA LYS A 228 14.43 -3.93 -10.13
C LYS A 228 15.88 -3.42 -10.01
N ASN A 229 16.09 -2.24 -9.45
CA ASN A 229 17.40 -1.58 -9.42
C ASN A 229 18.20 -1.90 -8.14
N PHE A 230 17.52 -2.16 -7.02
CA PHE A 230 18.16 -2.38 -5.71
C PHE A 230 18.01 -3.80 -5.15
N GLY A 231 17.11 -4.62 -5.70
CA GLY A 231 16.78 -5.97 -5.21
C GLY A 231 15.34 -6.07 -4.68
N LYS A 232 14.74 -7.27 -4.73
CA LYS A 232 13.38 -7.51 -4.20
C LYS A 232 13.31 -7.57 -2.67
N ASP A 233 14.47 -7.66 -2.04
CA ASP A 233 14.74 -7.60 -0.60
C ASP A 233 15.26 -6.22 -0.14
N ALA A 234 15.31 -5.25 -1.05
CA ALA A 234 15.74 -3.90 -0.73
C ALA A 234 14.70 -3.13 0.12
N LEU A 235 15.22 -2.23 0.96
CA LEU A 235 14.47 -1.09 1.46
C LEU A 235 13.95 -0.29 0.26
N VAL A 236 12.65 -0.03 0.18
CA VAL A 236 12.01 0.75 -0.89
C VAL A 236 11.45 2.09 -0.41
N GLY A 237 11.26 2.28 0.90
CA GLY A 237 10.81 3.57 1.45
C GLY A 237 10.59 3.55 2.97
N PHE A 238 9.88 4.56 3.46
CA PHE A 238 9.46 4.69 4.85
C PHE A 238 8.00 5.15 4.93
N LEU A 239 7.24 4.61 5.89
CA LEU A 239 5.89 5.09 6.18
C LEU A 239 5.90 6.23 7.21
N LEU A 240 4.77 6.92 7.33
CA LEU A 240 4.59 8.16 8.10
C LEU A 240 4.91 8.01 9.61
N ASP A 241 4.86 6.80 10.15
CA ASP A 241 5.23 6.46 11.52
C ASP A 241 6.73 6.20 11.73
N GLY A 242 7.52 6.29 10.65
CA GLY A 242 8.98 6.19 10.65
C GLY A 242 9.53 4.78 10.50
N PHE A 243 8.67 3.77 10.38
CA PHE A 243 9.13 2.40 10.10
C PHE A 243 9.42 2.20 8.61
N PRO A 244 10.47 1.41 8.27
CA PRO A 244 10.86 1.14 6.88
C PRO A 244 9.87 0.21 6.17
N LEU A 245 9.81 0.36 4.85
CA LEU A 245 9.10 -0.53 3.91
C LEU A 245 10.11 -1.23 3.00
N TYR A 246 10.04 -2.55 2.92
CA TYR A 246 10.87 -3.41 2.06
C TYR A 246 10.10 -3.98 0.88
N GLY A 247 10.80 -4.45 -0.14
CA GLY A 247 10.23 -5.19 -1.27
C GLY A 247 9.63 -6.56 -0.88
N PRO A 248 9.13 -7.35 -1.85
CA PRO A 248 8.34 -8.55 -1.61
C PRO A 248 9.15 -9.82 -1.32
N VAL A 249 10.48 -9.74 -1.23
CA VAL A 249 11.33 -10.90 -0.92
C VAL A 249 12.05 -10.66 0.39
N GLU A 250 12.13 -11.70 1.21
CA GLU A 250 13.01 -11.73 2.36
C GLU A 250 13.68 -13.11 2.45
N ASN A 251 14.97 -13.15 2.81
CA ASN A 251 15.70 -14.40 3.07
C ASN A 251 15.59 -15.43 1.91
N GLY A 252 15.40 -14.94 0.67
CA GLY A 252 15.19 -15.74 -0.54
C GLY A 252 13.75 -16.21 -0.79
N LYS A 253 12.81 -15.95 0.13
CA LYS A 253 11.38 -16.27 0.00
C LYS A 253 10.60 -15.04 -0.47
N THR A 254 9.71 -15.20 -1.45
CA THR A 254 8.66 -14.21 -1.74
C THR A 254 7.58 -14.27 -0.65
N LEU A 255 7.28 -13.13 -0.03
CA LEU A 255 6.27 -13.02 1.02
C LEU A 255 4.86 -12.79 0.45
N THR A 256 3.87 -13.17 1.23
CA THR A 256 2.43 -12.95 1.02
C THR A 256 1.82 -12.33 2.28
N SER A 257 0.58 -11.80 2.22
CA SER A 257 -0.08 -11.25 3.41
C SER A 257 -0.31 -12.29 4.53
N ALA A 258 -0.26 -13.59 4.20
CA ALA A 258 -0.34 -14.68 5.19
C ALA A 258 0.95 -14.88 6.00
N ASP A 259 2.06 -14.27 5.57
CA ASP A 259 3.35 -14.30 6.25
C ASP A 259 3.58 -13.09 7.17
N LEU A 260 2.68 -12.10 7.10
CA LEU A 260 2.81 -10.78 7.73
C LEU A 260 1.74 -10.59 8.82
N ASP A 261 1.95 -9.63 9.72
CA ASP A 261 0.99 -9.31 10.78
C ASP A 261 -0.18 -8.42 10.30
N ALA A 262 -1.08 -8.03 11.21
CA ALA A 262 -2.25 -7.20 10.90
C ALA A 262 -1.93 -5.75 10.46
N PHE A 263 -0.66 -5.32 10.60
CA PHE A 263 -0.13 -4.07 10.04
C PHE A 263 0.56 -4.30 8.70
N HIS A 264 0.67 -5.55 8.23
CA HIS A 264 1.38 -5.97 7.03
C HIS A 264 2.91 -5.80 7.15
N GLY A 265 3.45 -6.24 8.29
CA GLY A 265 4.88 -6.29 8.55
C GLY A 265 5.26 -7.33 9.60
N HIS A 266 6.53 -7.33 10.01
CA HIS A 266 7.06 -8.12 11.13
C HIS A 266 8.30 -7.46 11.74
N ALA A 267 8.92 -8.08 12.76
CA ALA A 267 10.06 -7.51 13.47
C ALA A 267 11.19 -8.52 13.75
N HIS A 268 12.35 -8.26 13.15
CA HIS A 268 13.64 -8.91 13.41
C HIS A 268 14.75 -8.06 12.77
N ALA A 269 16.00 -8.56 12.78
CA ALA A 269 17.13 -7.89 12.14
C ALA A 269 17.04 -7.91 10.61
N THR A 270 17.37 -6.79 9.97
CA THR A 270 17.54 -6.66 8.51
C THR A 270 18.95 -6.16 8.18
N ALA A 271 19.32 -6.10 6.90
CA ALA A 271 20.61 -5.56 6.46
C ALA A 271 20.85 -4.09 6.86
N ASP A 272 19.78 -3.28 6.93
CA ASP A 272 19.85 -1.88 7.38
C ASP A 272 19.70 -1.73 8.90
N TYR A 273 18.98 -2.66 9.54
CA TYR A 273 18.67 -2.65 10.97
C TYR A 273 19.17 -3.95 11.64
N PRO A 274 20.49 -4.15 11.79
CA PRO A 274 21.07 -5.40 12.30
C PRO A 274 20.79 -5.64 13.80
N GLN A 275 20.21 -4.68 14.51
CA GLN A 275 19.75 -4.82 15.91
C GLN A 275 18.25 -5.16 16.01
N GLY A 276 17.54 -5.26 14.88
CA GLY A 276 16.11 -5.47 14.84
C GLY A 276 15.29 -4.19 14.74
N ILE A 277 14.24 -4.22 13.91
CA ILE A 277 13.19 -3.20 13.87
C ILE A 277 11.88 -3.84 13.38
N PHE A 278 10.72 -3.29 13.73
CA PHE A 278 9.50 -3.57 12.97
C PHE A 278 9.59 -2.94 11.59
N HIS A 279 9.13 -3.65 10.56
CA HIS A 279 9.21 -3.20 9.18
C HIS A 279 8.06 -3.78 8.35
N TYR A 280 7.60 -2.98 7.39
CA TYR A 280 6.57 -3.34 6.43
C TYR A 280 7.19 -4.04 5.22
N HIS A 281 6.41 -4.86 4.53
CA HIS A 281 6.76 -5.39 3.22
C HIS A 281 5.73 -5.03 2.16
N THR A 282 6.14 -4.94 0.91
CA THR A 282 5.20 -4.94 -0.22
C THR A 282 4.83 -6.37 -0.61
N THR A 283 3.59 -6.66 -0.98
CA THR A 283 3.17 -7.99 -1.49
C THR A 283 2.41 -7.91 -2.80
N ALA A 284 2.25 -9.05 -3.47
CA ALA A 284 1.45 -9.17 -4.70
C ALA A 284 -0.06 -9.29 -4.43
N ASP A 285 -0.44 -9.76 -3.25
CA ASP A 285 -1.79 -9.86 -2.73
C ASP A 285 -2.13 -8.70 -1.77
N ALA A 286 -3.41 -8.37 -1.61
CA ALA A 286 -3.86 -7.24 -0.79
C ALA A 286 -3.62 -7.53 0.72
N PRO A 287 -3.10 -6.56 1.50
CA PRO A 287 -3.15 -5.11 1.26
C PRO A 287 -1.89 -4.46 0.63
N TYR A 288 -0.99 -5.24 0.02
CA TYR A 288 0.11 -4.79 -0.85
C TYR A 288 1.26 -3.94 -0.29
N ILE A 289 1.04 -3.13 0.75
CA ILE A 289 2.05 -2.21 1.35
C ILE A 289 1.90 -2.08 2.87
N ASN A 290 0.67 -1.95 3.35
CA ASN A 290 0.37 -1.68 4.76
C ASN A 290 -1.02 -2.24 5.10
N GLY A 291 -1.21 -2.69 6.33
CA GLY A 291 -2.55 -2.97 6.86
C GLY A 291 -3.33 -1.68 7.14
N ASN A 292 -4.58 -1.81 7.57
CA ASN A 292 -5.49 -0.67 7.80
C ASN A 292 -4.93 0.45 8.71
N ASN A 293 -3.93 0.17 9.55
CA ASN A 293 -3.35 1.07 10.55
C ASN A 293 -1.83 1.21 10.39
N TYR A 294 -1.28 2.32 10.89
CA TYR A 294 0.15 2.43 11.22
C TYR A 294 0.48 1.55 12.44
N TYR A 295 1.70 1.00 12.49
CA TYR A 295 2.19 0.23 13.64
C TYR A 295 2.69 1.16 14.74
N GLY A 296 3.34 2.26 14.34
CA GLY A 296 3.77 3.34 15.21
C GLY A 296 2.85 4.55 15.22
N ASN A 297 3.34 5.62 15.85
CA ASN A 297 2.67 6.91 15.87
C ASN A 297 3.06 7.72 14.61
N PRO A 298 2.12 8.03 13.69
CA PRO A 298 2.44 8.82 12.50
C PRO A 298 2.93 10.23 12.85
N GLY A 299 3.90 10.72 12.08
CA GLY A 299 4.34 12.11 12.06
C GLY A 299 3.39 13.01 11.28
N ARG A 300 3.89 13.79 10.32
CA ARG A 300 3.04 14.64 9.46
C ARG A 300 3.58 14.86 8.05
N TRP A 301 2.66 15.16 7.14
CA TRP A 301 2.94 15.83 5.88
C TRP A 301 2.83 17.35 6.01
N VAL A 302 3.51 18.05 5.10
CA VAL A 302 3.32 19.46 4.77
C VAL A 302 3.33 19.55 3.25
N GLY A 303 2.37 20.29 2.66
CA GLY A 303 2.30 20.57 1.22
C GLY A 303 1.62 19.51 0.32
N ALA A 304 1.33 18.31 0.82
CA ALA A 304 0.69 17.25 0.03
C ALA A 304 -0.85 17.42 -0.08
N PRO A 305 -1.45 17.36 -1.29
CA PRO A 305 -2.91 17.29 -1.46
C PRO A 305 -3.52 16.10 -0.70
N GLY A 306 -4.60 16.34 0.06
CA GLY A 306 -5.25 15.33 0.90
C GLY A 306 -4.49 14.93 2.18
N GLY A 307 -3.19 15.24 2.29
CA GLY A 307 -2.39 14.95 3.48
C GLY A 307 -2.83 15.78 4.68
N GLN A 308 -3.63 15.20 5.58
CA GLN A 308 -4.12 15.89 6.76
C GLN A 308 -2.97 16.33 7.69
N GLY A 309 -2.90 17.64 7.93
CA GLY A 309 -1.97 18.22 8.89
C GLY A 309 -2.36 17.88 10.32
N GLN A 310 -1.61 16.97 10.94
CA GLN A 310 -1.83 16.40 12.28
C GLN A 310 -3.05 15.46 12.43
N PRO A 311 -2.96 14.42 13.29
CA PRO A 311 -4.10 13.57 13.60
C PRO A 311 -5.10 14.28 14.53
N PRO A 312 -6.41 14.31 14.20
CA PRO A 312 -7.44 14.67 15.16
C PRO A 312 -7.52 13.62 16.27
N GLN A 313 -7.38 14.04 17.53
CA GLN A 313 -7.66 13.15 18.66
C GLN A 313 -9.18 12.89 18.77
N GLY A 314 -9.57 11.61 18.77
CA GLY A 314 -10.85 11.18 19.35
C GLY A 314 -12.12 11.50 18.55
N GLN A 315 -12.25 10.99 17.32
CA GLN A 315 -13.57 10.69 16.76
C GLN A 315 -13.80 9.17 16.69
N PRO A 316 -14.76 8.61 17.46
CA PRO A 316 -15.15 7.21 17.29
C PRO A 316 -15.96 7.06 16.00
N GLN A 317 -15.62 6.07 15.17
CA GLN A 317 -16.49 5.73 14.04
C GLN A 317 -17.80 5.10 14.53
N PRO A 318 -18.88 5.15 13.71
CA PRO A 318 -20.02 4.27 13.88
C PRO A 318 -19.56 2.81 13.98
N LYS A 319 -20.27 2.04 14.80
CA LYS A 319 -20.17 0.57 14.76
C LYS A 319 -20.82 0.05 13.48
N ASP A 320 -20.73 -1.27 13.29
CA ASP A 320 -21.49 -2.03 12.30
C ASP A 320 -21.03 -1.87 10.84
N SER A 321 -19.85 -2.43 10.57
CA SER A 321 -19.64 -3.20 9.34
C SER A 321 -19.60 -4.68 9.73
N PRO A 322 -20.47 -5.56 9.19
CA PRO A 322 -20.48 -6.97 9.56
C PRO A 322 -19.18 -7.66 9.11
N PRO A 323 -18.72 -8.71 9.82
CA PRO A 323 -17.55 -9.46 9.39
C PRO A 323 -17.80 -10.14 8.03
N PRO A 324 -16.74 -10.43 7.24
CA PRO A 324 -16.87 -11.26 6.06
C PRO A 324 -17.54 -12.59 6.41
N ARG A 325 -18.58 -12.95 5.67
CA ARG A 325 -19.21 -14.28 5.77
C ARG A 325 -18.21 -15.32 5.23
N PRO A 326 -18.01 -16.47 5.92
CA PRO A 326 -17.15 -17.55 5.43
C PRO A 326 -17.67 -18.20 4.14
#